data_AF-A0A935JSN9-F1
#
_entry.id   AF-A0A935JSN9-F1
#
_cell.length_a   1.000
_cell.length_b   1.000
_cell.length_c   1.000
_cell.angle_alpha   90.00
_cell.angle_beta   90.00
_cell.angle_gamma   90.00
#
_symmetry.space_group_name_H-M   'P 1'
#
loop_
_entity.id
_entity.type
_entity.pdbx_description
1 polymer ?
#
loop_
_entity_poly.entity_id
_entity_poly.type
_entity_poly.pdbx_seq_one_letter_code
_entity_poly.pdbx_strand_id
1 'polypeptide(L)'
;MQDRGYYLARGDKRGYVAVDLYGEVYSLSRQIGVKKADLTKKLGDAQQLPSVEEAKNTISGRLTQQFKGYSNELNLKHKQELQPLFHAKQAMTQQHRQARADQKQMHENRWQAEEQERSARLRKGFQGLWDRLTGAYQRTCAKNEKETQKSLSAG
;
A
#
# COMPACT_ATOMS: atom_id res chain seq x y z
N MET A 1 -27.03 4.29 33.83
CA MET A 1 -28.02 5.11 33.07
C MET A 1 -27.35 5.95 31.97
N GLN A 2 -26.16 5.60 31.48
CA GLN A 2 -25.57 6.14 30.23
C GLN A 2 -25.79 5.18 29.05
N ASP A 3 -26.62 4.16 29.22
CA ASP A 3 -26.70 2.98 28.35
C ASP A 3 -27.52 3.17 27.07
N ARG A 4 -27.92 4.40 26.73
CA ARG A 4 -28.80 4.68 25.57
C ARG A 4 -28.34 5.83 24.66
N GLY A 5 -27.08 6.28 24.79
CA GLY A 5 -26.55 7.34 23.92
C GLY A 5 -27.03 8.76 24.25
N TYR A 6 -27.56 8.97 25.46
CA TYR A 6 -27.98 10.29 25.94
C TYR A 6 -27.22 10.69 27.21
N TYR A 7 -26.85 11.95 27.28
CA TYR A 7 -26.12 12.59 28.37
C TYR A 7 -27.01 13.64 29.03
N LEU A 8 -27.13 13.61 30.35
CA LEU A 8 -27.90 14.58 31.09
C LEU A 8 -27.09 15.88 31.26
N ALA A 9 -27.70 17.02 30.94
CA ALA A 9 -27.07 18.32 31.03
C ALA A 9 -28.05 19.40 31.53
N ARG A 10 -27.50 20.54 31.93
CA ARG A 10 -28.24 21.74 32.33
C ARG A 10 -28.57 22.60 31.11
N GLY A 11 -29.85 22.90 30.92
CA GLY A 11 -30.30 23.87 29.92
C GLY A 11 -30.25 25.32 30.44
N ASP A 12 -30.11 26.28 29.52
CA ASP A 12 -29.87 27.70 29.81
C ASP A 12 -30.89 28.34 30.79
N LYS A 13 -32.17 27.97 30.68
CA LYS A 13 -33.24 28.47 31.56
C LYS A 13 -33.45 27.58 32.81
N ARG A 14 -32.36 27.09 33.41
CA ARG A 14 -32.34 26.22 34.60
C ARG A 14 -33.17 24.94 34.42
N GLY A 15 -33.21 24.39 33.20
CA GLY A 15 -34.00 23.19 32.87
C GLY A 15 -33.13 21.93 32.79
N TYR A 16 -33.75 20.75 32.84
CA TYR A 16 -33.07 19.48 32.57
C TYR A 16 -33.15 19.20 31.07
N VAL A 17 -32.00 18.93 30.44
CA VAL A 17 -31.94 18.55 29.03
C VAL A 17 -31.14 17.26 28.86
N ALA A 18 -31.47 16.47 27.86
CA ALA A 18 -30.68 15.34 27.41
C ALA A 18 -29.98 15.72 26.10
N VAL A 19 -28.70 15.40 25.97
CA VAL A 19 -27.88 15.58 24.78
C VAL A 19 -27.57 14.21 24.19
N ASP A 20 -27.88 13.98 22.92
CA ASP A 20 -27.53 12.72 22.27
C ASP A 20 -26.09 12.68 21.74
N LEU A 21 -25.67 11.55 21.17
CA LEU A 21 -24.32 11.37 20.59
C LEU A 21 -24.04 12.31 19.40
N TYR A 22 -25.06 12.87 18.77
CA TYR A 22 -24.95 13.82 17.66
C TYR A 22 -24.92 15.28 18.14
N GLY A 23 -25.16 15.51 19.44
CA GLY A 23 -25.20 16.84 20.05
C GLY A 23 -26.58 17.50 19.98
N GLU A 24 -27.62 16.75 19.65
CA GLU A 24 -29.01 17.23 19.67
C GLU A 24 -29.50 17.36 21.11
N VAL A 25 -30.22 18.45 21.40
CA VAL A 25 -30.62 18.82 22.76
C VAL A 25 -32.12 18.66 22.93
N TYR A 26 -32.52 17.86 23.91
CA TYR A 26 -33.91 17.52 24.19
C TYR A 26 -34.34 18.01 25.58
N SER A 27 -35.40 18.82 25.63
CA SER A 27 -36.02 19.19 26.91
C SER A 27 -36.71 18.00 27.55
N LEU A 28 -36.27 17.59 28.73
CA LEU A 28 -36.83 16.45 29.44
C LEU A 28 -38.30 16.68 29.82
N SER A 29 -38.63 17.85 30.39
CA SER A 29 -40.02 18.13 30.80
C SER A 29 -41.01 18.06 29.63
N ARG A 30 -40.57 18.41 28.41
CA ARG A 30 -41.41 18.35 27.20
C ARG A 30 -41.49 16.92 26.64
N GLN A 31 -40.39 16.18 26.67
CA GLN A 31 -40.35 14.82 26.13
C GLN A 31 -41.10 13.81 27.00
N ILE A 32 -41.00 13.92 28.33
CA ILE A 32 -41.64 12.97 29.25
C ILE A 32 -42.89 13.52 29.94
N GLY A 33 -43.27 14.78 29.70
CA GLY A 33 -44.48 15.39 30.25
C GLY A 33 -44.45 15.62 31.78
N VAL A 34 -43.28 15.57 32.41
CA VAL A 34 -43.12 15.69 33.87
C VAL A 34 -42.75 17.12 34.26
N LYS A 35 -43.34 17.61 35.36
CA LYS A 35 -43.06 18.95 35.89
C LYS A 35 -41.62 19.04 36.43
N LYS A 36 -41.03 20.24 36.33
CA LYS A 36 -39.67 20.51 36.80
C LYS A 36 -39.42 20.14 38.26
N ALA A 37 -40.40 20.33 39.14
CA ALA A 37 -40.26 19.98 40.57
C ALA A 37 -40.06 18.48 40.78
N ASP A 38 -40.76 17.65 40.02
CA ASP A 38 -40.64 16.18 40.10
C ASP A 38 -39.33 15.71 39.47
N LEU A 39 -38.87 16.39 38.40
CA LEU A 39 -37.53 16.17 37.85
C LEU A 39 -36.44 16.49 38.87
N THR A 40 -36.53 17.60 39.61
CA THR A 40 -35.56 17.93 40.67
C THR A 40 -35.55 16.91 41.80
N LYS A 41 -36.72 16.39 42.20
CA LYS A 41 -36.79 15.32 43.21
C LYS A 41 -36.08 14.03 42.76
N LYS A 42 -36.12 13.71 41.47
CA LYS A 42 -35.52 12.48 40.91
C LYS A 42 -34.07 12.63 40.48
N LEU A 43 -33.70 13.79 39.92
CA LEU A 43 -32.41 14.03 39.26
C LEU A 43 -31.47 14.92 40.08
N GLY A 44 -31.91 15.48 41.20
CA GLY A 44 -31.13 16.41 42.01
C GLY A 44 -31.16 17.83 41.45
N ASP A 45 -30.19 18.67 41.85
CA ASP A 45 -30.11 20.05 41.38
C ASP A 45 -29.54 20.14 39.96
N ALA A 46 -30.28 20.78 39.06
CA ALA A 46 -29.85 21.05 37.70
C ALA A 46 -28.54 21.84 37.62
N GLN A 47 -28.17 22.63 38.65
CA GLN A 47 -26.89 23.35 38.64
C GLN A 47 -25.66 22.45 38.79
N GLN A 48 -25.82 21.24 39.34
CA GLN A 48 -24.73 20.28 39.49
C GLN A 48 -24.49 19.46 38.21
N LEU A 49 -25.35 19.61 37.21
CA LEU A 49 -25.21 18.95 35.92
C LEU A 49 -24.26 19.73 35.01
N PRO A 50 -23.50 19.04 34.14
CA PRO A 50 -22.66 19.69 33.16
C PRO A 50 -23.49 20.57 32.24
N SER A 51 -22.88 21.61 31.69
CA SER A 51 -23.51 22.41 30.64
C SER A 51 -23.72 21.57 29.37
N VAL A 52 -24.58 22.04 28.48
CA VAL A 52 -24.76 21.41 27.15
C VAL A 52 -23.43 21.34 26.40
N GLU A 53 -22.61 22.39 26.47
CA GLU A 53 -21.30 22.42 25.82
C GLU A 53 -20.33 21.41 26.43
N GLU A 54 -20.27 21.30 27.75
CA GLU A 54 -19.44 20.31 28.45
C GLU A 54 -19.86 18.87 28.10
N ALA A 55 -21.16 18.61 28.03
CA ALA A 55 -21.69 17.31 27.61
C ALA A 55 -21.29 17.00 26.16
N LYS A 56 -21.45 17.95 25.23
CA LYS A 56 -21.01 17.82 23.82
C LYS A 56 -19.51 17.55 23.71
N ASN A 57 -18.69 18.28 24.46
CA ASN A 57 -17.24 18.09 24.46
C ASN A 57 -16.85 16.69 24.96
N THR A 58 -17.52 16.22 26.01
CA THR A 58 -17.32 14.87 26.55
C THR A 58 -17.67 13.77 25.53
N ILE A 59 -18.81 13.93 24.85
CA ILE A 59 -19.26 13.04 23.77
C ILE A 59 -18.23 13.01 22.64
N SER A 60 -17.87 14.18 22.11
CA SER A 60 -16.91 14.32 21.01
C SER A 60 -15.55 13.72 21.36
N GLY A 61 -15.04 13.95 22.57
CA GLY A 61 -13.79 13.37 23.05
C GLY A 61 -13.81 11.85 23.06
N ARG A 62 -14.89 11.26 23.57
CA ARG A 62 -15.07 9.80 23.63
C ARG A 62 -15.18 9.19 22.22
N LEU A 63 -15.99 9.78 21.35
CA LEU A 63 -16.14 9.33 19.96
C LEU A 63 -14.80 9.39 19.22
N THR A 64 -14.06 10.49 19.38
CA THR A 64 -12.72 10.65 18.77
C THR A 64 -11.77 9.54 19.22
N GLN A 65 -11.76 9.20 20.52
CA GLN A 65 -10.94 8.10 21.04
C GLN A 65 -11.34 6.75 20.44
N GLN A 66 -12.64 6.47 20.33
CA GLN A 66 -13.14 5.24 19.74
C GLN A 66 -12.78 5.12 18.25
N PHE A 67 -13.01 6.17 17.46
CA PHE A 67 -12.63 6.21 16.05
C PHE A 67 -11.13 6.04 15.85
N LYS A 68 -10.31 6.67 16.71
CA LYS A 68 -8.86 6.49 16.67
C LYS A 68 -8.45 5.04 16.96
N GLY A 69 -9.09 4.40 17.94
CA GLY A 69 -8.88 2.98 18.24
C GLY A 69 -9.22 2.09 17.04
N TYR A 70 -10.40 2.29 16.45
CA TYR A 70 -10.84 1.53 15.27
C TYR A 70 -9.92 1.74 14.06
N SER A 71 -9.55 2.99 13.77
CA SER A 71 -8.61 3.30 12.68
C SER A 71 -7.24 2.65 12.90
N ASN A 72 -6.73 2.65 14.13
CA ASN A 72 -5.47 1.98 14.46
C ASN A 72 -5.55 0.46 14.25
N GLU A 73 -6.65 -0.17 14.70
CA GLU A 73 -6.88 -1.60 14.50
C GLU A 73 -6.97 -1.96 13.01
N LEU A 74 -7.69 -1.16 12.23
CA LEU A 74 -7.87 -1.39 10.80
C LEU A 74 -6.54 -1.22 10.04
N ASN A 75 -5.76 -0.20 10.40
CA ASN A 75 -4.41 -0.02 9.88
C ASN A 75 -3.47 -1.17 10.26
N LEU A 76 -3.59 -1.72 11.48
CA LEU A 76 -2.77 -2.84 11.92
C LEU A 76 -3.12 -4.12 11.14
N LYS A 77 -4.42 -4.43 10.99
CA LYS A 77 -4.89 -5.56 10.17
C LYS A 77 -4.42 -5.43 8.73
N HIS A 78 -4.60 -4.25 8.13
CA HIS A 78 -4.16 -4.01 6.76
C HIS A 78 -2.64 -4.19 6.61
N LYS A 79 -1.84 -3.70 7.56
CA LYS A 79 -0.39 -3.94 7.56
C LYS A 79 -0.06 -5.42 7.62
N GLN A 80 -0.75 -6.20 8.45
CA GLN A 80 -0.53 -7.65 8.58
C GLN A 80 -0.92 -8.40 7.30
N GLU A 81 -2.05 -8.05 6.69
CA GLU A 81 -2.54 -8.65 5.45
C GLU A 81 -1.63 -8.34 4.25
N LEU A 82 -0.99 -7.16 4.23
CA LEU A 82 -0.05 -6.79 3.17
C LEU A 82 1.33 -7.46 3.29
N GLN A 83 1.76 -7.88 4.48
CA GLN A 83 3.06 -8.54 4.68
C GLN A 83 3.32 -9.70 3.69
N PRO A 84 2.42 -10.70 3.53
CA PRO A 84 2.66 -11.79 2.60
C PRO A 84 2.79 -11.32 1.15
N LEU A 85 2.04 -10.28 0.74
CA LEU A 85 2.15 -9.71 -0.60
C LEU A 85 3.50 -9.01 -0.82
N PHE A 86 4.02 -8.31 0.20
CA PHE A 86 5.37 -7.74 0.15
C PHE A 86 6.44 -8.82 0.03
N HIS A 87 6.34 -9.90 0.80
CA HIS A 87 7.27 -11.03 0.70
C HIS A 87 7.20 -11.70 -0.68
N ALA A 88 5.99 -11.96 -1.20
CA ALA A 88 5.81 -12.52 -2.53
C ALA A 88 6.40 -11.61 -3.62
N LYS A 89 6.16 -10.30 -3.54
CA LYS A 89 6.75 -9.31 -4.46
C LYS A 89 8.28 -9.34 -4.40
N GLN A 90 8.86 -9.37 -3.20
CA GLN A 90 10.31 -9.41 -3.01
C GLN A 90 10.91 -10.70 -3.60
N ALA A 91 10.31 -11.85 -3.30
CA ALA A 91 10.74 -13.14 -3.83
C ALA A 91 10.68 -13.17 -5.37
N MET A 92 9.57 -12.73 -5.96
CA MET A 92 9.42 -12.63 -7.42
C MET A 92 10.44 -11.67 -8.03
N THR A 93 10.70 -10.54 -7.38
CA THR A 93 11.70 -9.56 -7.84
C THR A 93 13.11 -10.17 -7.85
N GLN A 94 13.46 -10.93 -6.82
CA GLN A 94 14.73 -11.63 -6.72
C GLN A 94 14.86 -12.71 -7.79
N GLN A 95 13.83 -13.54 -7.98
CA GLN A 95 13.78 -14.56 -9.02
C GLN A 95 13.95 -13.96 -10.42
N HIS A 96 13.20 -12.91 -10.76
CA HIS A 96 13.31 -12.23 -12.05
C HIS A 96 14.67 -11.54 -12.24
N ARG A 97 15.34 -11.12 -11.17
CA ARG A 97 16.68 -10.54 -11.25
C ARG A 97 17.71 -11.63 -11.54
N GLN A 98 17.64 -12.76 -10.84
CA GLN A 98 18.51 -13.91 -11.06
C GLN A 98 18.33 -14.46 -12.47
N ALA A 99 17.10 -14.74 -12.89
CA ALA A 99 16.81 -15.26 -14.23
C ALA A 99 17.36 -14.35 -15.35
N ARG A 100 17.26 -13.02 -15.21
CA ARG A 100 17.84 -12.08 -16.18
C ARG A 100 19.37 -12.06 -16.15
N ALA A 101 19.98 -12.19 -14.97
CA ALA A 101 21.42 -12.28 -14.85
C ALA A 101 21.95 -13.57 -15.50
N ASP A 102 21.29 -14.69 -15.22
CA ASP A 102 21.62 -16.00 -15.78
C ASP A 102 21.45 -16.00 -17.30
N GLN A 103 20.32 -15.48 -17.80
CA GLN A 103 20.06 -15.34 -19.23
C GLN A 103 21.13 -14.47 -19.90
N LYS A 104 21.50 -13.33 -19.29
CA LYS A 104 22.57 -12.48 -19.82
C LYS A 104 23.89 -13.24 -19.90
N GLN A 105 24.25 -13.97 -18.84
CA GLN A 105 25.48 -14.77 -18.81
C GLN A 105 25.47 -15.88 -19.86
N MET A 106 24.34 -16.58 -20.03
CA MET A 106 24.17 -17.59 -21.07
C MET A 106 24.34 -17.00 -22.47
N HIS A 107 23.74 -15.83 -22.75
CA HIS A 107 23.90 -15.15 -24.03
C HIS A 107 25.34 -14.69 -24.25
N GLU A 108 26.03 -14.18 -23.23
CA GLU A 108 27.43 -13.77 -23.31
C GLU A 108 28.36 -14.96 -23.58
N ASN A 109 28.18 -16.06 -22.87
CA ASN A 109 28.93 -17.30 -23.09
C ASN A 109 28.71 -17.83 -24.50
N ARG A 110 27.44 -17.87 -24.95
CA ARG A 110 27.09 -18.26 -26.33
C ARG A 110 27.77 -17.35 -27.34
N TRP A 111 27.70 -16.04 -27.14
CA TRP A 111 28.31 -15.05 -28.03
C TRP A 111 29.83 -15.26 -28.14
N GLN A 112 30.51 -15.46 -27.02
CA GLN A 112 31.95 -15.72 -27.00
C GLN A 112 32.31 -17.02 -27.73
N ALA A 113 31.55 -18.10 -27.51
CA ALA A 113 31.77 -19.37 -28.19
C ALA A 113 31.57 -19.24 -29.71
N GLU A 114 30.46 -18.62 -30.14
CA GLU A 114 30.19 -18.38 -31.55
C GLU A 114 31.28 -17.49 -32.20
N GLU A 115 31.79 -16.48 -31.49
CA GLU A 115 32.84 -15.62 -32.00
C GLU A 115 34.19 -16.35 -32.12
N GLN A 116 34.51 -17.22 -31.18
CA GLN A 116 35.67 -18.11 -31.27
C GLN A 116 35.55 -19.04 -32.47
N GLU A 117 34.37 -19.66 -32.69
CA GLU A 117 34.13 -20.49 -33.86
C GLU A 117 34.24 -19.71 -35.18
N ARG A 118 33.66 -18.51 -35.26
CA ARG A 118 33.74 -17.64 -36.44
C ARG A 118 35.18 -17.21 -36.74
N SER A 119 35.94 -16.84 -35.70
CA SER A 119 37.34 -16.43 -35.85
C SER A 119 38.27 -17.60 -36.21
N ALA A 120 37.98 -18.81 -35.71
CA ALA A 120 38.75 -20.01 -36.02
C ALA A 120 38.64 -20.44 -37.50
N ARG A 121 37.52 -20.11 -38.18
CA ARG A 121 37.34 -20.33 -39.63
C ARG A 121 38.28 -19.48 -40.49
N LEU A 122 38.83 -18.39 -39.96
CA LEU A 122 39.81 -17.56 -40.66
C LEU A 122 41.21 -18.16 -40.48
N ARG A 123 41.78 -18.66 -41.58
CA ARG A 123 43.15 -19.17 -41.59
C ARG A 123 44.15 -18.06 -41.27
N LYS A 124 45.12 -18.37 -40.41
CA LYS A 124 46.16 -17.44 -39.97
C LYS A 124 47.46 -17.67 -40.76
N GLY A 125 48.41 -16.73 -40.63
CA GLY A 125 49.73 -16.83 -41.26
C GLY A 125 49.70 -16.79 -42.80
N PHE A 126 50.65 -17.46 -43.43
CA PHE A 126 50.82 -17.43 -44.89
C PHE A 126 49.59 -17.91 -45.67
N GLN A 127 48.87 -18.92 -45.16
CA GLN A 127 47.62 -19.39 -45.79
C GLN A 127 46.51 -18.32 -45.77
N GLY A 128 46.44 -17.52 -44.70
CA GLY A 128 45.50 -16.39 -44.62
C GLY A 128 45.82 -15.25 -45.59
N LEU A 129 47.11 -15.02 -45.88
CA LEU A 129 47.52 -14.07 -46.93
C LEU A 129 47.13 -14.57 -48.32
N TRP A 130 47.26 -15.87 -48.56
CA TRP A 130 46.84 -16.51 -49.82
C TRP A 130 45.30 -16.45 -50.02
N ASP A 131 44.54 -16.58 -48.93
CA ASP A 131 43.08 -16.43 -48.94
C ASP A 131 42.61 -15.01 -49.26
N ARG A 132 43.40 -14.01 -48.90
CA ARG A 132 43.13 -12.60 -49.27
C ARG A 132 43.38 -12.38 -50.75
N LEU A 133 44.43 -12.98 -51.29
CA LEU A 133 44.75 -12.89 -52.72
C LEU A 133 43.68 -13.57 -53.60
N THR A 134 43.08 -14.67 -53.12
CA THR A 134 42.04 -15.42 -53.85
C THR A 134 40.60 -15.06 -53.50
N GLY A 135 40.40 -14.04 -52.66
CA GLY A 135 39.08 -13.59 -52.22
C GLY A 135 38.31 -14.61 -51.36
N ALA A 136 38.91 -15.75 -50.99
CA ALA A 136 38.34 -16.72 -50.06
C ALA A 136 38.12 -16.09 -48.67
N TYR A 137 39.02 -15.20 -48.25
CA TYR A 137 38.90 -14.44 -47.01
C TYR A 137 37.61 -13.62 -46.96
N GLN A 138 37.32 -12.85 -48.01
CA GLN A 138 36.14 -12.00 -48.09
C GLN A 138 34.83 -12.82 -48.05
N ARG A 139 34.82 -13.99 -48.71
CA ARG A 139 33.68 -14.92 -48.68
C ARG A 139 33.41 -15.46 -47.27
N THR A 140 34.44 -15.84 -46.53
CA THR A 140 34.31 -16.31 -45.14
C THR A 140 33.86 -15.18 -44.22
N CYS A 141 34.38 -13.96 -44.38
CA CYS A 141 33.91 -12.78 -43.64
C CYS A 141 32.43 -12.49 -43.90
N ALA A 142 31.98 -12.50 -45.16
CA ALA A 142 30.58 -12.26 -45.51
C ALA A 142 29.65 -13.35 -44.95
N LYS A 143 30.12 -14.60 -44.84
CA LYS A 143 29.37 -15.68 -44.19
C LYS A 143 29.25 -15.45 -42.68
N ASN A 144 30.36 -15.13 -42.02
CA ASN A 144 30.37 -14.83 -40.59
C ASN A 144 29.47 -13.62 -40.27
N GLU A 145 29.49 -12.57 -41.10
CA GLU A 145 28.64 -11.39 -40.95
C GLU A 145 27.15 -11.73 -41.05
N LYS A 146 26.74 -12.55 -42.03
CA LYS A 146 25.36 -13.05 -42.15
C LYS A 146 24.93 -13.88 -40.95
N GLU A 147 25.82 -14.69 -40.38
CA GLU A 147 25.54 -15.49 -39.18
C GLU A 147 25.37 -14.59 -37.94
N THR A 148 26.21 -13.57 -37.78
CA THR A 148 26.07 -12.55 -36.72
C THR A 148 24.77 -11.77 -36.84
N GLN A 149 24.40 -11.34 -38.06
CA GLN A 149 23.12 -10.65 -38.29
C GLN A 149 21.93 -11.54 -37.92
N LYS A 150 21.99 -12.83 -38.28
CA LYS A 150 20.95 -13.80 -37.91
C LYS A 150 20.85 -14.00 -36.39
N SER A 151 21.97 -14.13 -35.69
CA SER A 151 21.97 -14.33 -34.22
C SER A 151 21.50 -13.08 -33.47
N LEU A 152 21.79 -11.88 -33.98
CA LEU A 152 21.25 -10.62 -33.45
C LEU A 152 19.74 -10.44 -33.70
N SER A 153 19.22 -10.97 -34.82
CA SER A 153 17.78 -10.90 -35.13
C SER A 153 16.94 -11.98 -34.43
N ALA A 154 17.57 -13.03 -33.90
CA ALA A 154 16.91 -14.19 -33.30
C ALA A 154 16.94 -14.18 -31.75
N GLY A 155 17.65 -13.24 -31.13
CA GLY A 155 17.67 -13.00 -29.68
C GLY A 155 16.79 -11.83 -29.30
#